data_AF-A0A7L4RF76-F1
#
_entry.id   AF-A0A7L4RF76-F1
#
_cell.length_a   1.000
_cell.length_b   1.000
_cell.length_c   1.000
_cell.angle_alpha   90.00
_cell.angle_beta   90.00
_cell.angle_gamma   90.00
#
_symmetry.space_group_name_H-M   'P 1'
#
loop_
_entity.id
_entity.type
_entity.pdbx_description
1 polymer ?
#
loop_
_entity_poly.entity_id
_entity_poly.type
_entity_poly.pdbx_seq_one_letter_code
_entity_poly.pdbx_strand_id
1 'polypeptide(L)'
;MSKKYIEVGTLLVALILVWLLFVFVQNPIALIVNSVIAIVILFLLNALLGLGIPINLLTILIVAIGGIFGLLLVIILKLMKIAFV
;
A
#
# COMPACT_ATOMS: atom_id res chain seq x y z
N MET A 1 9.37 -25.52 21.91
CA MET A 1 9.43 -24.12 22.39
C MET A 1 8.30 -23.91 23.40
N SER A 2 8.56 -23.32 24.56
CA SER A 2 7.53 -23.16 25.61
C SER A 2 6.38 -22.26 25.12
N LYS A 3 5.13 -22.62 25.44
CA LYS A 3 3.90 -21.89 25.03
C LYS A 3 3.98 -20.38 25.28
N LYS A 4 4.73 -19.97 26.31
CA LYS A 4 5.00 -18.57 26.68
C LYS A 4 5.66 -17.75 25.55
N TYR A 5 6.58 -18.33 24.78
CA TYR A 5 7.24 -17.61 23.68
C TYR A 5 6.30 -17.38 22.49
N ILE A 6 5.37 -18.31 22.26
CA ILE A 6 4.36 -18.21 21.20
C ILE A 6 3.30 -17.17 21.57
N GLU A 7 2.86 -17.11 22.84
CA GLU A 7 1.93 -16.08 23.32
C GLU A 7 2.52 -14.67 23.19
N VAL A 8 3.75 -14.46 23.66
CA VAL A 8 4.42 -13.15 23.55
C VAL A 8 4.63 -12.75 22.09
N GLY A 9 5.05 -13.69 21.23
CA GLY A 9 5.19 -13.44 19.79
C GLY A 9 3.87 -13.07 19.13
N THR A 10 2.79 -13.79 19.44
CA THR A 10 1.45 -13.52 18.91
C THR A 10 0.94 -12.14 19.35
N LEU A 11 1.13 -11.79 20.63
CA LEU A 11 0.73 -10.49 21.17
C LEU A 11 1.47 -9.32 20.51
N LEU A 12 2.78 -9.48 20.27
CA LEU A 12 3.58 -8.47 19.56
C LEU A 12 3.09 -8.26 18.12
N VAL A 13 2.83 -9.35 17.38
CA VAL A 13 2.29 -9.26 16.01
C VAL A 13 0.91 -8.60 16.02
N ALA A 14 0.04 -8.97 16.97
CA ALA A 14 -1.27 -8.35 17.11
C ALA A 14 -1.17 -6.84 17.42
N LEU A 15 -0.27 -6.43 18.31
CA LEU A 15 -0.02 -5.01 18.62
C LEU A 15 0.49 -4.23 17.40
N ILE A 16 1.41 -4.81 16.63
CA ILE A 16 1.91 -4.20 15.39
C ILE A 16 0.78 -4.04 14.37
N LEU A 17 -0.04 -5.07 14.18
CA LEU A 17 -1.20 -5.02 13.27
C LEU A 17 -2.21 -3.96 13.70
N VAL A 18 -2.57 -3.91 14.98
CA VAL A 18 -3.49 -2.90 15.53
C VAL A 18 -2.91 -1.50 15.38
N TRP A 19 -1.62 -1.30 15.65
CA TRP A 19 -0.96 -0.01 15.46
C TRP A 19 -0.97 0.42 13.99
N LEU A 20 -0.67 -0.52 13.07
CA LEU A 20 -0.73 -0.27 11.63
C LEU A 20 -2.14 0.21 11.22
N LEU A 21 -3.18 -0.54 11.63
CA LEU A 21 -4.57 -0.22 11.35
C LEU A 21 -4.96 1.13 11.96
N PHE A 22 -4.52 1.43 13.17
CA PHE A 22 -4.83 2.68 13.87
C PHE A 22 -4.23 3.90 13.14
N VAL A 23 -2.99 3.79 12.66
CA VAL A 23 -2.34 4.85 11.85
C VAL A 23 -3.10 5.09 10.54
N PHE A 24 -3.63 4.03 9.91
CA PHE A 24 -4.42 4.16 8.68
C PHE A 24 -5.82 4.75 8.90
N VAL A 25 -6.47 4.49 10.04
CA VAL A 25 -7.85 4.92 10.30
C VAL A 25 -7.95 6.39 10.75
N GLN A 26 -6.96 6.93 11.46
CA GLN A 26 -7.12 8.24 12.10
C GLN A 26 -7.04 9.46 11.17
N ASN A 27 -6.55 9.31 9.92
CA ASN A 27 -6.27 10.48 9.09
C ASN A 27 -6.92 10.41 7.70
N PRO A 28 -8.24 10.67 7.61
CA PRO A 28 -8.95 10.68 6.32
C PRO A 28 -8.38 11.73 5.37
N ILE A 29 -7.83 12.83 5.90
CA ILE A 29 -7.14 13.85 5.11
C ILE A 29 -5.88 13.27 4.46
N ALA A 30 -5.10 12.47 5.19
CA ALA A 30 -3.94 11.79 4.63
C ALA A 30 -4.33 10.84 3.49
N LEU A 31 -5.48 10.18 3.57
CA LEU A 31 -5.99 9.29 2.52
C LEU A 31 -6.32 10.08 1.23
N ILE A 32 -6.90 11.28 1.37
CA ILE A 32 -7.18 12.19 0.24
C ILE A 32 -5.86 12.67 -0.37
N VAL A 33 -4.94 13.16 0.44
CA VAL A 33 -3.63 13.66 -0.01
C VAL A 33 -2.85 12.54 -0.71
N ASN A 34 -2.79 11.34 -0.12
CA ASN A 34 -2.13 10.20 -0.71
C ASN A 34 -2.79 9.75 -2.02
N SER A 35 -4.11 9.89 -2.16
CA SER A 35 -4.81 9.61 -3.41
C SER A 35 -4.41 10.58 -4.52
N VAL A 36 -4.30 11.88 -4.21
CA VAL A 36 -3.84 12.90 -5.16
C VAL A 36 -2.38 12.64 -5.56
N ILE A 37 -1.51 12.39 -4.59
CA ILE A 37 -0.09 12.06 -4.83
C ILE A 37 0.02 10.78 -5.67
N ALA A 38 -0.79 9.76 -5.39
CA ALA A 38 -0.82 8.51 -6.17
C ALA A 38 -1.13 8.77 -7.64
N ILE A 39 -2.16 9.58 -7.94
CA ILE A 39 -2.51 9.94 -9.32
C ILE A 39 -1.33 10.61 -10.02
N VAL A 40 -0.69 11.60 -9.37
CA VAL A 40 0.44 12.33 -9.95
C VAL A 40 1.62 11.38 -10.22
N ILE A 41 1.99 10.55 -9.25
CA ILE A 41 3.12 9.62 -9.39
C ILE A 41 2.83 8.55 -10.46
N LEU A 42 1.65 7.93 -10.45
CA LEU A 42 1.27 6.92 -11.44
C LEU A 42 1.23 7.52 -12.85
N PHE A 43 0.75 8.76 -12.98
CA PHE A 43 0.79 9.49 -14.24
C PHE A 43 2.23 9.71 -14.72
N LEU A 44 3.12 10.20 -13.86
CA LEU A 44 4.53 10.39 -14.19
C LEU A 44 5.23 9.07 -14.55
N LEU A 45 4.97 8.00 -13.81
CA LEU A 45 5.50 6.67 -14.11
C LEU A 45 5.06 6.17 -15.48
N ASN A 46 3.79 6.37 -15.83
CA ASN A 46 3.28 6.01 -17.15
C ASN A 46 3.88 6.89 -18.26
N ALA A 47 4.00 8.20 -18.02
CA ALA A 47 4.52 9.14 -19.00
C ALA A 47 6.03 8.97 -19.25
N LEU A 48 6.81 8.71 -18.21
CA LEU A 48 8.28 8.64 -18.28
C LEU A 48 8.79 7.23 -18.58
N LEU A 49 8.17 6.20 -18.00
CA LEU A 49 8.64 4.81 -18.10
C LEU A 49 7.75 3.94 -18.98
N GLY A 50 6.61 4.45 -19.45
CA GLY A 50 5.69 3.68 -20.30
C GLY A 50 5.09 2.46 -19.59
N LEU A 51 5.05 2.45 -18.25
CA LEU A 51 4.66 1.26 -17.47
C LEU A 51 3.22 0.82 -17.73
N GLY A 52 2.34 1.70 -18.21
CA GLY A 52 0.96 1.37 -18.57
C GLY A 52 0.12 0.88 -17.38
N ILE A 53 0.40 1.38 -16.18
CA ILE A 53 -0.36 1.06 -14.97
C ILE A 53 -1.73 1.80 -15.04
N PRO A 54 -2.87 1.12 -14.95
CA PRO A 54 -4.18 1.76 -14.99
C PRO A 54 -4.36 2.73 -13.82
N ILE A 55 -4.71 3.98 -14.11
CA ILE A 55 -5.07 4.99 -13.12
C ILE A 55 -6.57 4.86 -12.84
N ASN A 56 -6.95 3.83 -12.08
CA ASN A 56 -8.33 3.57 -11.68
C ASN A 56 -8.47 3.61 -10.16
N LEU A 57 -9.70 3.53 -9.67
CA LEU A 57 -10.00 3.61 -8.24
C LEU A 57 -9.23 2.56 -7.41
N LEU A 58 -9.07 1.33 -7.93
CA LEU A 58 -8.36 0.26 -7.22
C LEU A 58 -6.87 0.59 -7.05
N THR A 59 -6.19 0.98 -8.14
CA THR A 59 -4.77 1.34 -8.08
C THR A 59 -4.54 2.55 -7.17
N ILE A 60 -5.41 3.56 -7.27
CA ILE A 60 -5.33 4.75 -6.43
C ILE A 60 -5.52 4.38 -4.96
N LEU A 61 -6.50 3.54 -4.62
CA LEU A 61 -6.74 3.10 -3.23
C LEU A 61 -5.58 2.29 -2.67
N ILE A 62 -4.99 1.39 -3.46
CA ILE A 62 -3.84 0.58 -3.03
C ILE A 62 -2.67 1.50 -2.67
N VAL A 63 -2.39 2.50 -3.50
CA VAL A 63 -1.31 3.47 -3.23
C VAL A 63 -1.71 4.47 -2.13
N ALA A 64 -2.97 4.86 -2.05
CA ALA A 64 -3.46 5.82 -1.05
C ALA A 64 -3.40 5.23 0.37
N ILE A 65 -3.75 3.95 0.51
CA ILE A 65 -3.68 3.19 1.75
C ILE A 65 -2.24 2.75 2.01
N GLY A 66 -1.56 2.13 1.04
CA GLY A 66 -0.22 1.57 1.24
C GLY A 66 0.93 2.58 1.15
N GLY A 67 0.66 3.83 0.77
CA GLY A 67 1.68 4.85 0.51
C GLY A 67 2.74 4.37 -0.49
N ILE A 68 4.01 4.59 -0.14
CA ILE A 68 5.17 4.16 -0.94
C ILE A 68 5.20 2.64 -1.15
N PHE A 69 4.79 1.85 -0.14
CA PHE A 69 4.75 0.39 -0.25
C PHE A 69 3.64 -0.07 -1.19
N GLY A 70 2.49 0.61 -1.17
CA GLY A 70 1.41 0.38 -2.14
C GLY A 70 1.86 0.67 -3.57
N LEU A 71 2.62 1.75 -3.78
CA LEU A 71 3.20 2.07 -5.08
C LEU A 71 4.16 0.98 -5.57
N LEU A 72 5.11 0.56 -4.72
CA LEU A 72 6.05 -0.51 -5.04
C LEU A 72 5.33 -1.82 -5.37
N LEU A 73 4.29 -2.16 -4.61
CA LEU A 73 3.46 -3.34 -4.85
C LEU A 73 2.84 -3.30 -6.26
N VAL A 74 2.20 -2.19 -6.64
CA VAL A 74 1.58 -2.03 -7.96
C VAL A 74 2.61 -2.17 -9.08
N ILE A 75 3.78 -1.53 -8.93
CA ILE A 75 4.87 -1.62 -9.92
C ILE A 75 5.34 -3.06 -10.06
N ILE A 76 5.62 -3.75 -8.94
CA ILE A 76 6.08 -5.15 -8.97
C ILE A 76 5.04 -6.04 -9.66
N LEU A 77 3.76 -5.91 -9.29
CA LEU A 77 2.70 -6.73 -9.87
C LEU A 77 2.51 -6.50 -11.37
N LYS A 78 2.65 -5.25 -11.84
CA LYS A 78 2.64 -4.91 -13.27
C LYS A 78 3.84 -5.52 -14.00
N LEU A 79 5.04 -5.36 -13.45
CA LEU A 79 6.28 -5.90 -14.05
C LEU A 79 6.25 -7.42 -14.14
N MET A 80 5.68 -8.09 -13.13
CA MET A 80 5.46 -9.54 -13.13
C MET A 80 4.29 -9.99 -14.02
N LYS A 81 3.53 -9.06 -14.61
CA LYS A 81 2.30 -9.32 -15.39
C LYS A 81 1.24 -10.12 -14.64
N ILE A 82 1.21 -10.01 -13.31
CA ILE A 82 0.24 -10.70 -12.44
C ILE A 82 -1.05 -9.88 -12.31
N ALA A 83 -0.93 -8.56 -12.24
CA ALA A 83 -2.07 -7.65 -12.13
C ALA A 83 -1.79 -6.33 -12.87
N PHE A 84 -2.85 -5.54 -13.07
CA PHE A 84 -2.79 -4.23 -13.73
C PHE A 84 -2.28 -4.27 -15.18
N VAL A 85 -2.37 -5.42 -15.86
CA VAL A 85 -1.90 -5.65 -17.24
C VAL A 85 -2.65 -4.77 -18.23
#